data_AF-A0A9D8MRX7-F1
#
_entry.id   AF-A0A9D8MRX7-F1
#
_cell.length_a   1.000
_cell.length_b   1.000
_cell.length_c   1.000
_cell.angle_alpha   90.00
_cell.angle_beta   90.00
_cell.angle_gamma   90.00
#
_symmetry.space_group_name_H-M   'P 1'
#
loop_
_entity.id
_entity.type
_entity.pdbx_description
1 polymer ?
#
loop_
_entity_poly.entity_id
_entity_poly.type
_entity_poly.pdbx_seq_one_letter_code
_entity_poly.pdbx_strand_id
1 'polypeptide(L)'
;MNIQSIILLAIVIAVAGFVLYHYLHSDNKCSCCEGCNKDCCAKLLILLLLLPMNMLAQDKSLDGLQVLAYSNDSTRDVYRIPSIAKNKKGELVAIYDYRVCGTDIGFGEVDQVMRISKNNGKKWSKEVKIADGMGGNENVFGVGFGDPALCLDRESGRGVLITVSGKCIYSYAKADHRPFIARQITTDGGHTWSAPEDITTQFWGKAGSMFQQKETDDGMGVFAWAGFFGSGKILQSRVTK
;
A
#
# COMPACT_ATOMS: atom_id res chain seq x y z
N MET A 1 19.82 -1.55 15.88
CA MET A 1 20.96 -0.61 15.86
C MET A 1 21.63 -0.67 14.50
N ASN A 2 21.39 0.32 13.66
CA ASN A 2 22.05 0.40 12.35
C ASN A 2 23.54 0.79 12.51
N ILE A 3 24.33 0.65 11.43
CA ILE A 3 25.77 0.95 11.43
C ILE A 3 26.05 2.42 11.83
N GLN A 4 25.22 3.37 11.40
CA GLN A 4 25.35 4.79 11.79
C GLN A 4 25.12 4.98 13.30
N SER A 5 24.19 4.26 13.91
CA SER A 5 23.95 4.31 15.37
C SER A 5 25.14 3.75 16.16
N ILE A 6 25.81 2.71 15.65
CA ILE A 6 27.01 2.13 16.27
C ILE A 6 28.18 3.12 16.20
N ILE A 7 28.39 3.74 15.03
CA ILE A 7 29.45 4.75 14.83
C ILE A 7 29.21 5.96 15.75
N LEU A 8 27.99 6.46 15.82
CA LEU A 8 27.64 7.61 16.66
C LEU A 8 27.85 7.31 18.16
N LEU A 9 27.44 6.11 18.61
CA LEU A 9 27.66 5.66 19.99
C LEU A 9 29.16 5.56 20.31
N ALA A 10 29.97 5.02 19.40
CA ALA A 10 31.41 4.93 19.57
C ALA A 10 32.08 6.31 19.70
N ILE A 11 31.64 7.29 18.89
CA ILE A 11 32.13 8.68 18.97
C ILE A 11 31.75 9.31 20.32
N VAL A 12 30.50 9.15 20.76
CA VAL A 12 30.03 9.69 22.04
C VAL A 12 30.81 9.10 23.22
N ILE A 13 31.04 7.78 23.23
CA ILE A 13 31.84 7.12 24.26
C ILE A 13 33.28 7.62 24.25
N ALA A 14 33.90 7.76 23.07
CA ALA A 14 35.27 8.25 22.94
C ALA A 14 35.41 9.70 23.46
N VAL A 15 34.48 10.59 23.11
CA VAL A 15 34.47 11.98 23.57
C VAL A 15 34.21 12.06 25.07
N ALA A 16 33.25 11.29 25.60
CA ALA A 16 32.98 11.25 27.04
C ALA A 16 34.19 10.72 27.83
N GLY A 17 34.87 9.68 27.33
CA GLY A 17 36.09 9.15 27.92
C GLY A 17 37.23 10.16 27.93
N PHE A 18 37.42 10.89 26.84
CA PHE A 18 38.43 11.96 26.74
C PHE A 18 38.17 13.10 27.74
N VAL A 19 36.92 13.55 27.86
CA VAL A 19 36.54 14.61 28.81
C VAL A 19 36.69 14.14 30.26
N LEU A 20 36.30 12.89 30.57
CA LEU A 20 36.45 12.31 31.91
C LEU A 20 37.92 12.15 32.30
N TYR A 21 38.77 11.69 31.37
CA TYR A 21 40.21 11.56 31.58
C TYR A 21 40.83 12.91 31.96
N HIS A 22 40.52 13.96 31.21
CA HIS A 22 41.00 15.31 31.49
C HIS A 22 40.42 15.90 32.79
N TYR A 23 39.17 15.57 33.14
CA TYR A 23 38.57 15.99 34.42
C TYR A 23 39.28 15.37 35.63
N LEU A 24 39.57 14.07 35.57
CA LEU A 24 40.23 13.33 36.66
C LEU A 24 41.70 13.73 36.86
N HIS A 25 42.39 14.12 35.78
CA HIS A 25 43.82 14.46 35.80
C HIS A 25 44.10 15.96 35.74
N SER A 26 43.10 16.80 36.01
CA SER A 26 43.23 18.27 36.04
C SER A 26 43.41 18.80 37.47
N ASP A 27 44.51 19.50 37.71
CA ASP A 27 44.82 20.24 38.95
C ASP A 27 43.89 21.45 39.14
N ASN A 28 42.68 21.24 39.66
CA ASN A 28 41.71 22.28 40.12
C ASN A 28 41.41 23.48 39.19
N LYS A 29 41.91 23.51 37.95
CA LYS A 29 41.72 24.58 36.97
C LYS A 29 41.27 23.94 35.64
N CYS A 30 40.01 24.14 35.28
CA CYS A 30 39.48 23.65 34.01
C CYS A 30 40.04 24.52 32.86
N SER A 31 40.78 23.94 31.92
CA SER A 31 41.40 24.67 30.79
C SER A 31 40.40 25.08 29.69
N CYS A 32 39.13 24.68 29.82
CA CYS A 32 38.11 24.85 28.80
C CYS A 32 37.50 26.26 28.75
N CYS A 33 37.71 27.09 29.79
CA CYS A 33 37.21 28.45 29.89
C CYS A 33 37.89 29.20 31.06
N GLU A 34 38.35 30.43 30.84
CA GLU A 34 38.88 31.28 31.91
C GLU A 34 37.79 31.55 32.96
N GLY A 35 38.02 31.15 34.21
CA GLY A 35 37.16 31.46 35.36
C GLY A 35 36.14 30.39 35.78
N CYS A 36 36.11 29.19 35.19
CA CYS A 36 35.20 28.12 35.66
C CYS A 36 35.82 27.23 36.75
N ASN A 37 35.03 26.98 37.81
CA ASN A 37 35.36 26.00 38.86
C ASN A 37 34.96 24.57 38.42
N LYS A 38 35.48 23.54 39.09
CA LYS A 38 35.25 22.11 38.80
C LYS A 38 33.77 21.73 38.67
N ASP A 39 32.88 22.47 39.32
CA ASP A 39 31.42 22.27 39.25
C ASP A 39 30.82 22.62 37.87
N CYS A 40 31.43 23.53 37.10
CA CYS A 40 31.02 23.80 35.71
C CYS A 40 31.24 22.57 34.82
N CYS A 41 32.41 21.95 34.94
CA CYS A 41 32.85 20.85 34.08
C CYS A 41 32.08 19.56 34.43
N ALA A 42 31.64 19.38 35.68
CA ALA A 42 30.71 18.32 36.09
C ALA A 42 29.30 18.49 35.48
N LYS A 43 28.77 19.72 35.40
CA LYS A 43 27.45 19.98 34.76
C LYS A 43 27.48 19.71 33.25
N LEU A 44 28.59 20.03 32.58
CA LEU A 44 28.78 19.72 31.16
C LEU A 44 28.89 18.21 30.91
N LEU A 45 29.55 17.47 31.82
CA LEU A 45 29.64 16.01 31.77
C LEU A 45 28.27 15.35 31.95
N ILE A 46 27.45 15.81 32.90
CA ILE A 46 26.08 15.33 33.11
C ILE A 46 25.20 15.63 31.88
N LEU A 47 25.32 16.81 31.27
CA LEU A 47 24.59 17.16 30.06
C LEU A 47 24.99 16.29 28.86
N LEU A 48 26.28 16.00 28.70
CA LEU A 48 26.82 15.10 27.65
C LEU A 48 26.41 13.64 27.85
N LEU A 49 26.28 13.18 29.09
CA LEU A 49 25.79 11.83 29.42
C LEU A 49 24.28 11.67 29.25
N LEU A 50 23.50 12.76 29.29
CA LEU A 50 22.04 12.76 29.08
C LEU A 50 21.65 12.86 27.59
N LEU A 51 22.52 13.42 26.74
CA LEU A 51 22.28 13.54 25.29
C LEU A 51 22.08 12.20 24.53
N PRO A 52 22.79 11.09 24.80
CA PRO A 52 22.56 9.83 24.08
C PRO A 52 21.24 9.13 24.43
N MET A 53 20.63 9.41 25.60
CA MET A 53 19.37 8.75 25.99
C MET A 53 18.19 9.18 25.10
N ASN A 54 18.19 10.42 24.62
CA ASN A 54 17.17 10.91 23.70
C ASN A 54 17.36 10.41 22.26
N MET A 55 18.57 9.97 21.90
CA MET A 55 18.88 9.42 20.56
C MET A 55 18.64 7.92 20.44
N LEU A 56 18.46 7.20 21.57
CA LEU A 56 17.98 5.82 21.57
C LEU A 56 16.46 5.71 21.31
N ALA A 57 15.74 6.84 21.31
CA ALA A 57 14.31 6.89 21.11
C ALA A 57 13.92 7.23 19.65
N GLN A 58 14.35 6.43 18.67
CA GLN A 58 13.62 6.13 17.43
C GLN A 58 14.45 5.25 16.47
N ASP A 59 14.66 3.99 16.83
CA ASP A 59 14.71 2.92 15.83
C ASP A 59 13.45 2.09 16.11
N LYS A 60 12.31 2.48 15.49
CA LYS A 60 11.18 1.56 15.43
C LYS A 60 11.69 0.37 14.62
N SER A 61 12.19 -0.65 15.30
CA SER A 61 12.54 -1.92 14.68
C SER A 61 11.37 -2.34 13.79
N LEU A 62 11.66 -2.54 12.50
CA LEU A 62 10.72 -3.10 11.53
C LEU A 62 10.48 -4.60 11.79
N ASP A 63 10.88 -5.12 12.96
CA ASP A 63 10.61 -6.50 13.37
C ASP A 63 9.12 -6.80 13.29
N GLY A 64 8.78 -7.66 12.34
CA GLY A 64 7.40 -8.07 12.06
C GLY A 64 6.66 -7.27 10.99
N LEU A 65 7.25 -6.22 10.40
CA LEU A 65 6.69 -5.58 9.21
C LEU A 65 6.86 -6.50 7.99
N GLN A 66 5.80 -6.64 7.20
CA GLN A 66 5.82 -7.38 5.95
C GLN A 66 5.45 -6.45 4.80
N VAL A 67 6.31 -6.43 3.78
CA VAL A 67 6.11 -5.65 2.56
C VAL A 67 5.55 -6.58 1.48
N LEU A 68 4.31 -6.30 1.07
CA LEU A 68 3.64 -7.06 0.01
C LEU A 68 4.18 -6.73 -1.37
N ALA A 69 4.36 -5.44 -1.64
CA ALA A 69 4.92 -4.91 -2.87
C ALA A 69 5.62 -3.59 -2.56
N TYR A 70 6.63 -3.26 -3.36
CA TYR A 70 7.42 -2.04 -3.24
C TYR A 70 7.55 -1.42 -4.62
N SER A 71 7.13 -0.16 -4.75
CA SER A 71 7.33 0.60 -5.99
C SER A 71 8.75 1.13 -5.99
N ASN A 72 9.48 0.86 -7.07
CA ASN A 72 10.88 1.25 -7.21
C ASN A 72 11.04 2.06 -8.49
N ASP A 73 11.42 3.32 -8.34
CA ASP A 73 11.61 4.25 -9.45
C ASP A 73 12.66 3.77 -10.46
N SER A 74 13.68 3.02 -10.00
CA SER A 74 14.72 2.48 -10.88
C SER A 74 14.25 1.33 -11.77
N THR A 75 13.27 0.54 -11.32
CA THR A 75 12.66 -0.54 -12.11
C THR A 75 11.35 -0.12 -12.78
N ARG A 76 10.86 1.10 -12.49
CA ARG A 76 9.56 1.65 -12.91
C ARG A 76 8.37 0.80 -12.46
N ASP A 77 8.56 -0.04 -11.44
CA ASP A 77 7.47 -0.81 -10.85
C ASP A 77 6.57 0.11 -10.05
N VAL A 78 5.29 0.14 -10.40
CA VAL A 78 4.28 0.95 -9.72
C VAL A 78 3.17 0.04 -9.21
N TYR A 79 3.10 -0.13 -7.89
CA TYR A 79 2.06 -0.91 -7.22
C TYR A 79 1.10 -0.01 -6.46
N ARG A 80 -0.21 -0.19 -6.68
CA ARG A 80 -1.24 0.62 -6.02
C ARG A 80 -2.52 -0.19 -5.74
N ILE A 81 -3.42 0.46 -5.00
CA ILE A 81 -4.78 0.02 -4.69
C ILE A 81 -4.84 -1.41 -4.13
N PRO A 82 -4.40 -1.61 -2.87
CA PRO A 82 -4.46 -2.91 -2.24
C PRO A 82 -5.91 -3.33 -1.95
N SER A 83 -6.18 -4.61 -2.21
CA SER A 83 -7.38 -5.34 -1.85
C SER A 83 -6.97 -6.58 -1.06
N ILE A 84 -7.59 -6.86 0.07
CA ILE A 84 -7.22 -8.01 0.88
C ILE A 84 -8.44 -8.59 1.61
N ALA A 85 -8.56 -9.91 1.56
CA ALA A 85 -9.61 -10.63 2.25
C ALA A 85 -9.06 -11.93 2.86
N LYS A 86 -9.72 -12.40 3.91
CA LYS A 86 -9.48 -13.72 4.50
C LYS A 86 -10.50 -14.72 3.95
N ASN A 87 -10.01 -15.84 3.42
CA ASN A 87 -10.86 -16.91 2.90
C ASN A 87 -11.35 -17.83 4.03
N LYS A 88 -12.23 -18.79 3.69
CA LYS A 88 -12.75 -19.81 4.63
C LYS A 88 -11.68 -20.62 5.37
N LYS A 89 -10.52 -20.87 4.74
CA LYS A 89 -9.39 -21.60 5.35
C LYS A 89 -8.56 -20.73 6.29
N GLY A 90 -8.89 -19.44 6.41
CA GLY A 90 -8.15 -18.48 7.23
C GLY A 90 -6.93 -17.87 6.55
N GLU A 91 -6.71 -18.18 5.26
CA GLU A 91 -5.61 -17.63 4.46
C GLU A 91 -5.96 -16.21 4.03
N LEU A 92 -4.96 -15.32 4.00
CA LEU A 92 -5.11 -13.97 3.47
C LEU A 92 -4.79 -13.98 1.98
N VAL A 93 -5.68 -13.44 1.17
CA VAL A 93 -5.50 -13.21 -0.26
C VAL A 93 -5.39 -11.72 -0.46
N ALA A 94 -4.25 -11.26 -0.96
CA ALA A 94 -4.00 -9.85 -1.27
C ALA A 94 -3.85 -9.69 -2.79
N ILE A 95 -4.56 -8.72 -3.36
CA ILE A 95 -4.55 -8.36 -4.78
C ILE A 95 -4.27 -6.85 -4.87
N TYR A 96 -3.48 -6.42 -5.84
CA TYR A 96 -3.16 -5.01 -6.05
C TYR A 96 -2.81 -4.76 -7.52
N ASP A 97 -2.91 -3.50 -7.94
CA ASP A 97 -2.49 -3.08 -9.27
C ASP A 97 -0.98 -3.25 -9.42
N TYR A 98 -0.57 -3.76 -10.57
CA TYR A 98 0.77 -3.55 -11.14
C TYR A 98 0.62 -2.70 -12.40
N ARG A 99 1.05 -1.43 -12.30
CA ARG A 99 0.79 -0.40 -13.32
C ARG A 99 1.96 -0.31 -14.29
N VAL A 100 1.96 -1.16 -15.32
CA VAL A 100 2.98 -1.16 -16.39
C VAL A 100 3.05 0.20 -17.11
N CYS A 101 1.89 0.84 -17.33
CA CYS A 101 1.82 2.19 -17.88
C CYS A 101 2.36 3.29 -16.94
N GLY A 102 2.57 2.99 -15.65
CA GLY A 102 3.01 3.95 -14.63
C GLY A 102 1.96 4.96 -14.18
N THR A 103 0.70 4.83 -14.61
CA THR A 103 -0.39 5.78 -14.32
C THR A 103 -1.69 5.06 -13.98
N ASP A 104 -2.82 5.76 -13.97
CA ASP A 104 -4.14 5.23 -13.61
C ASP A 104 -4.77 4.34 -14.69
N ILE A 105 -5.68 3.47 -14.26
CA ILE A 105 -6.48 2.66 -15.17
C ILE A 105 -7.22 3.54 -16.19
N GLY A 106 -7.27 3.09 -17.45
CA GLY A 106 -7.83 3.82 -18.57
C GLY A 106 -6.80 4.51 -19.46
N PHE A 107 -5.57 4.72 -19.00
CA PHE A 107 -4.46 5.25 -19.82
C PHE A 107 -3.65 4.18 -20.56
N GLY A 108 -3.63 2.95 -20.06
CA GLY A 108 -2.84 1.87 -20.64
C GLY A 108 -2.88 0.61 -19.78
N GLU A 109 -1.84 -0.22 -19.94
CA GLU A 109 -1.72 -1.50 -19.26
C GLU A 109 -1.62 -1.35 -17.74
N VAL A 110 -2.56 -2.00 -17.06
CA VAL A 110 -2.56 -2.23 -15.62
C VAL A 110 -2.95 -3.69 -15.42
N ASP A 111 -2.13 -4.40 -14.65
CA ASP A 111 -2.34 -5.79 -14.30
C ASP A 111 -2.87 -5.92 -12.88
N GLN A 112 -3.49 -7.06 -12.60
CA GLN A 112 -3.82 -7.47 -11.25
C GLN A 112 -2.89 -8.58 -10.82
N VAL A 113 -2.14 -8.33 -9.75
CA VAL A 113 -1.21 -9.28 -9.16
C VAL A 113 -1.65 -9.69 -7.76
N MET A 114 -1.35 -10.92 -7.39
CA MET A 114 -1.86 -11.56 -6.18
C MET A 114 -0.79 -12.28 -5.39
N ARG A 115 -0.92 -12.24 -4.05
CA ARG A 115 -0.15 -13.06 -3.11
C ARG A 115 -1.06 -13.65 -2.04
N ILE A 116 -0.72 -14.85 -1.56
CA ILE A 116 -1.46 -15.56 -0.51
C ILE A 116 -0.58 -15.76 0.72
N SER A 117 -1.13 -15.52 1.91
CA SER A 117 -0.51 -15.86 3.19
C SER A 117 -1.31 -16.91 3.95
N LYS A 118 -0.65 -18.00 4.31
CA LYS A 118 -1.22 -19.09 5.12
C LYS A 118 -0.99 -18.92 6.63
N ASN A 119 -0.29 -17.87 7.03
CA ASN A 119 0.18 -17.67 8.41
C ASN A 119 -0.08 -16.24 8.89
N ASN A 120 -1.26 -15.71 8.56
CA ASN A 120 -1.76 -14.40 9.00
C ASN A 120 -0.80 -13.24 8.67
N GLY A 121 -0.23 -13.27 7.47
CA GLY A 121 0.60 -12.20 6.91
C GLY A 121 2.09 -12.31 7.21
N LYS A 122 2.55 -13.30 7.98
CA LYS A 122 3.98 -13.46 8.33
C LYS A 122 4.87 -13.82 7.13
N LYS A 123 4.35 -14.62 6.21
CA LYS A 123 4.98 -14.97 4.93
C LYS A 123 3.92 -14.98 3.84
N TRP A 124 4.36 -14.67 2.62
CA TRP A 124 3.52 -14.57 1.44
C TRP A 124 4.07 -15.45 0.33
N SER A 125 3.18 -15.99 -0.51
CA SER A 125 3.55 -16.73 -1.72
C SER A 125 4.38 -15.87 -2.68
N LYS A 126 4.91 -16.51 -3.72
CA LYS A 126 5.32 -15.80 -4.93
C LYS A 126 4.11 -15.04 -5.49
N GLU A 127 4.38 -13.87 -6.04
CA GLU A 127 3.40 -13.10 -6.78
C GLU A 127 2.98 -13.84 -8.06
N VAL A 128 1.69 -13.76 -8.37
CA VAL A 128 1.10 -14.29 -9.60
C VAL A 128 0.21 -13.23 -10.23
N LYS A 129 0.27 -13.12 -11.56
CA LYS A 129 -0.63 -12.27 -12.32
C LYS A 129 -1.96 -12.99 -12.54
N ILE A 130 -3.07 -12.38 -12.14
CA ILE A 130 -4.43 -12.96 -12.23
C ILE A 130 -5.33 -12.26 -13.26
N ALA A 131 -4.94 -11.06 -13.69
CA ALA A 131 -5.48 -10.40 -14.88
C ALA A 131 -4.32 -9.67 -15.58
N ASP A 132 -4.17 -9.93 -16.87
CA ASP A 132 -3.07 -9.45 -17.73
C ASP A 132 -3.64 -8.43 -18.71
N GLY A 133 -3.33 -7.15 -18.47
CA GLY A 133 -3.66 -6.08 -19.41
C GLY A 133 -2.80 -6.22 -20.66
N MET A 134 -3.39 -6.04 -21.83
CA MET A 134 -2.63 -6.17 -23.09
C MET A 134 -2.00 -4.86 -23.55
N GLY A 135 -2.39 -3.72 -22.97
CA GLY A 135 -1.92 -2.37 -23.32
C GLY A 135 -2.28 -1.88 -24.73
N GLY A 136 -2.66 -2.78 -25.64
CA GLY A 136 -2.98 -2.51 -27.05
C GLY A 136 -4.45 -2.13 -27.30
N ASN A 137 -4.75 -1.70 -28.53
CA ASN A 137 -6.08 -1.21 -28.91
C ASN A 137 -7.03 -2.28 -29.49
N GLU A 138 -6.56 -3.52 -29.67
CA GLU A 138 -7.32 -4.57 -30.38
C GLU A 138 -8.54 -5.04 -29.59
N ASN A 139 -8.39 -5.17 -28.27
CA ASN A 139 -9.48 -5.48 -27.35
C ASN A 139 -9.54 -4.39 -26.28
N VAL A 140 -10.43 -3.42 -26.46
CA VAL A 140 -10.53 -2.26 -25.56
C VAL A 140 -10.85 -2.68 -24.13
N PHE A 141 -11.65 -3.74 -23.91
CA PHE A 141 -11.89 -4.29 -22.57
C PHE A 141 -10.57 -4.78 -21.95
N GLY A 142 -9.81 -5.58 -22.68
CA GLY A 142 -8.55 -6.17 -22.20
C GLY A 142 -7.33 -5.23 -22.12
N VAL A 143 -7.48 -3.92 -22.33
CA VAL A 143 -6.33 -2.97 -22.29
C VAL A 143 -5.66 -2.99 -20.91
N GLY A 144 -6.46 -3.01 -19.86
CA GLY A 144 -5.99 -3.00 -18.48
C GLY A 144 -7.12 -3.33 -17.51
N PHE A 145 -6.73 -3.73 -16.31
CA PHE A 145 -7.60 -4.06 -15.18
C PHE A 145 -7.02 -3.37 -13.95
N GLY A 146 -7.79 -2.49 -13.31
CA GLY A 146 -7.34 -1.68 -12.18
C GLY A 146 -8.39 -1.61 -11.09
N ASP A 147 -8.00 -1.05 -9.95
CA ASP A 147 -8.86 -0.79 -8.80
C ASP A 147 -9.57 -2.08 -8.29
N PRO A 148 -8.82 -3.06 -7.75
CA PRO A 148 -9.40 -4.32 -7.31
C PRO A 148 -10.29 -4.17 -6.08
N ALA A 149 -11.55 -4.59 -6.21
CA ALA A 149 -12.48 -4.80 -5.11
C ALA A 149 -12.72 -6.30 -4.91
N LEU A 150 -12.08 -6.86 -3.87
CA LEU A 150 -12.12 -8.28 -3.52
C LEU A 150 -13.16 -8.56 -2.45
N CYS A 151 -14.03 -9.54 -2.71
CA CYS A 151 -14.89 -10.14 -1.71
C CYS A 151 -14.72 -11.67 -1.75
N LEU A 152 -14.32 -12.24 -0.61
CA LEU A 152 -14.29 -13.68 -0.42
C LEU A 152 -15.37 -14.08 0.58
N ASP A 153 -16.17 -15.06 0.18
CA ASP A 153 -17.11 -15.72 1.06
C ASP A 153 -16.33 -16.52 2.11
N ARG A 154 -16.77 -16.43 3.36
CA ARG A 154 -16.15 -17.09 4.50
C ARG A 154 -16.75 -18.45 4.79
N GLU A 155 -17.96 -18.69 4.33
CA GLU A 155 -18.69 -19.91 4.55
C GLU A 155 -18.50 -20.88 3.38
N SER A 156 -18.11 -20.36 2.21
CA SER A 156 -17.75 -21.15 1.03
C SER A 156 -16.32 -20.86 0.53
N GLY A 157 -15.90 -21.57 -0.52
CA GLY A 157 -14.68 -21.25 -1.27
C GLY A 157 -14.88 -20.17 -2.33
N ARG A 158 -16.08 -19.59 -2.43
CA ARG A 158 -16.44 -18.66 -3.50
C ARG A 158 -15.94 -17.26 -3.22
N GLY A 159 -15.70 -16.51 -4.27
CA GLY A 159 -15.35 -15.11 -4.18
C GLY A 159 -15.50 -14.40 -5.51
N VAL A 160 -15.52 -13.08 -5.43
CA VAL A 160 -15.61 -12.20 -6.59
C VAL A 160 -14.54 -11.12 -6.47
N LEU A 161 -13.89 -10.86 -7.60
CA LEU A 161 -13.04 -9.71 -7.81
C LEU A 161 -13.72 -8.83 -8.86
N ILE A 162 -13.94 -7.57 -8.53
CA ILE A 162 -14.40 -6.55 -9.46
C ILE A 162 -13.26 -5.57 -9.71
N THR A 163 -13.04 -5.22 -10.97
CA THR A 163 -12.04 -4.23 -11.39
C THR A 163 -12.63 -3.29 -12.42
N VAL A 164 -12.13 -2.06 -12.46
CA VAL A 164 -12.29 -1.17 -13.61
C VAL A 164 -11.43 -1.70 -14.75
N SER A 165 -11.91 -1.58 -15.99
CA SER A 165 -11.27 -2.17 -17.14
C SER A 165 -11.33 -1.28 -18.38
N GLY A 166 -10.36 -1.49 -19.26
CA GLY A 166 -10.25 -0.90 -20.57
C GLY A 166 -9.59 0.47 -20.64
N LYS A 167 -9.99 1.28 -21.62
CA LYS A 167 -9.29 2.51 -22.03
C LYS A 167 -10.14 3.77 -21.91
N CYS A 168 -10.80 3.94 -20.77
CA CYS A 168 -11.53 5.16 -20.42
C CYS A 168 -11.23 5.51 -18.98
N ILE A 169 -10.67 6.70 -18.75
CA ILE A 169 -10.44 7.22 -17.41
C ILE A 169 -11.75 7.74 -16.86
N TYR A 170 -11.97 7.60 -15.55
CA TYR A 170 -13.19 8.04 -14.87
C TYR A 170 -13.61 9.47 -15.23
N SER A 171 -12.69 10.43 -15.18
CA SER A 171 -12.98 11.85 -15.44
C SER A 171 -13.29 12.16 -16.90
N TYR A 172 -13.03 11.24 -17.83
CA TYR A 172 -13.30 11.40 -19.27
C TYR A 172 -14.55 10.64 -19.72
N ALA A 173 -15.25 10.00 -18.79
CA ALA A 173 -16.44 9.21 -19.10
C ALA A 173 -17.61 10.10 -19.55
N LYS A 174 -18.30 9.64 -20.59
CA LYS A 174 -19.46 10.28 -21.22
C LYS A 174 -20.37 9.22 -21.83
N ALA A 175 -21.49 9.64 -22.40
CA ALA A 175 -22.54 8.75 -22.88
C ALA A 175 -22.05 7.62 -23.82
N ASP A 176 -21.12 7.93 -24.73
CA ASP A 176 -20.57 7.06 -25.77
C ASP A 176 -19.18 6.49 -25.43
N HIS A 177 -18.59 6.87 -24.29
CA HIS A 177 -17.24 6.48 -23.90
C HIS A 177 -17.19 6.27 -22.38
N ARG A 178 -17.12 5.00 -21.94
CA ARG A 178 -17.24 4.63 -20.53
C ARG A 178 -16.18 3.58 -20.16
N PRO A 179 -15.75 3.53 -18.89
CA PRO A 179 -14.96 2.42 -18.40
C PRO A 179 -15.77 1.13 -18.41
N PHE A 180 -15.10 0.00 -18.61
CA PHE A 180 -15.69 -1.32 -18.45
C PHE A 180 -15.60 -1.77 -16.99
N ILE A 181 -16.50 -2.65 -16.59
CA ILE A 181 -16.47 -3.33 -15.30
C ILE A 181 -16.19 -4.80 -15.55
N ALA A 182 -15.04 -5.28 -15.10
CA ALA A 182 -14.64 -6.67 -15.22
C ALA A 182 -14.91 -7.44 -13.92
N ARG A 183 -15.39 -8.67 -14.07
CA ARG A 183 -15.63 -9.62 -12.98
C ARG A 183 -14.76 -10.85 -13.15
N GLN A 184 -14.14 -11.29 -12.06
CA GLN A 184 -13.54 -12.62 -11.97
C GLN A 184 -14.13 -13.36 -10.77
N ILE A 185 -14.33 -14.66 -10.92
CA ILE A 185 -14.88 -15.55 -9.90
C ILE A 185 -13.82 -16.56 -9.47
N THR A 186 -13.74 -16.80 -8.17
CA THR A 186 -13.02 -17.93 -7.59
C THR A 186 -14.00 -18.87 -6.90
N THR A 187 -13.67 -20.16 -6.88
CA THR A 187 -14.43 -21.20 -6.14
C THR A 187 -13.55 -21.99 -5.17
N ASP A 188 -12.26 -21.68 -5.07
CA ASP A 188 -11.26 -22.39 -4.27
C ASP A 188 -10.58 -21.50 -3.21
N GLY A 189 -11.24 -20.41 -2.83
CA GLY A 189 -10.78 -19.47 -1.81
C GLY A 189 -9.70 -18.50 -2.30
N GLY A 190 -9.67 -18.20 -3.60
CA GLY A 190 -8.78 -17.24 -4.22
C GLY A 190 -7.47 -17.82 -4.75
N HIS A 191 -7.36 -19.13 -4.95
CA HIS A 191 -6.17 -19.74 -5.55
C HIS A 191 -6.21 -19.68 -7.07
N THR A 192 -7.39 -19.90 -7.65
CA THR A 192 -7.65 -19.76 -9.09
C THR A 192 -8.80 -18.80 -9.34
N TRP A 193 -8.75 -18.15 -10.50
CA TRP A 193 -9.69 -17.14 -10.94
C TRP A 193 -10.15 -17.43 -12.36
N SER A 194 -11.43 -17.19 -12.64
CA SER A 194 -11.94 -17.21 -14.02
C SER A 194 -11.26 -16.13 -14.87
N ALA A 195 -11.39 -16.25 -16.19
CA ALA A 195 -11.10 -15.14 -17.08
C ALA A 195 -11.96 -13.91 -16.72
N PRO A 196 -11.47 -12.67 -16.95
CA PRO A 196 -12.26 -11.46 -16.76
C PRO A 196 -13.50 -11.46 -17.68
N GLU A 197 -14.66 -11.24 -17.07
CA GLU A 197 -15.95 -11.13 -17.75
C GLU A 197 -16.44 -9.69 -17.72
N ASP A 198 -16.86 -9.16 -18.86
CA ASP A 198 -17.47 -7.84 -18.96
C ASP A 198 -18.91 -7.87 -18.39
N ILE A 199 -19.11 -7.17 -17.27
CA ILE A 199 -20.42 -7.00 -16.64
C ILE A 199 -20.89 -5.54 -16.62
N THR A 200 -20.31 -4.69 -17.49
CA THR A 200 -20.59 -3.25 -17.56
C THR A 200 -22.09 -2.94 -17.67
N THR A 201 -22.83 -3.77 -18.40
CA THR A 201 -24.28 -3.59 -18.60
C THR A 201 -25.11 -3.76 -17.33
N GLN A 202 -24.56 -4.40 -16.29
CA GLN A 202 -25.21 -4.53 -14.98
C GLN A 202 -25.16 -3.23 -14.17
N PHE A 203 -24.29 -2.28 -14.54
CA PHE A 203 -24.09 -1.01 -13.81
C PHE A 203 -24.49 0.24 -14.59
N TRP A 204 -24.13 0.32 -15.88
CA TRP A 204 -24.37 1.52 -16.71
C TRP A 204 -25.30 1.30 -17.93
N GLY A 205 -25.76 0.08 -18.18
CA GLY A 205 -26.56 -0.32 -19.36
C GLY A 205 -25.63 -0.63 -20.54
N LYS A 206 -26.16 -1.07 -21.69
CA LYS A 206 -25.33 -1.14 -22.91
C LYS A 206 -24.83 0.26 -23.29
N ALA A 207 -23.67 0.35 -23.92
CA ALA A 207 -23.23 1.60 -24.56
C ALA A 207 -24.37 2.12 -25.47
N GLY A 208 -24.80 3.37 -25.24
CA GLY A 208 -25.95 3.96 -25.94
C GLY A 208 -27.35 3.62 -25.39
N SER A 209 -27.49 2.66 -24.46
CA SER A 209 -28.74 2.47 -23.70
C SER A 209 -28.54 2.96 -22.27
N MET A 210 -29.32 3.96 -21.87
CA MET A 210 -29.32 4.44 -20.50
C MET A 210 -30.06 3.42 -19.62
N PHE A 211 -29.58 3.19 -18.40
CA PHE A 211 -30.52 2.84 -17.34
C PHE A 211 -31.50 4.00 -17.26
N GLN A 212 -32.73 3.80 -17.74
CA GLN A 212 -33.82 4.74 -17.51
C GLN A 212 -34.02 4.79 -16.00
N GLN A 213 -33.41 5.75 -15.34
CA GLN A 213 -33.88 6.13 -14.03
C GLN A 213 -35.09 7.04 -14.23
N LYS A 214 -36.13 6.75 -13.45
CA LYS A 214 -37.35 7.54 -13.32
C LYS A 214 -36.96 9.02 -13.22
N GLU A 215 -37.53 9.87 -14.08
CA GLU A 215 -37.39 11.32 -13.98
C GLU A 215 -37.59 11.71 -12.51
N THR A 216 -36.60 12.36 -11.92
CA THR A 216 -36.76 13.02 -10.63
C THR A 216 -37.75 14.16 -10.84
N ASP A 217 -38.58 14.48 -9.84
CA ASP A 217 -39.65 15.48 -9.96
C ASP A 217 -39.14 16.91 -10.31
N ASP A 218 -37.83 17.11 -10.34
CA ASP A 218 -37.13 18.34 -10.75
C ASP A 218 -36.64 18.34 -12.22
N GLY A 219 -36.89 17.27 -12.99
CA GLY A 219 -36.47 17.14 -14.38
C GLY A 219 -34.96 16.94 -14.57
N MET A 220 -34.19 16.78 -13.49
CA MET A 220 -32.73 16.62 -13.52
C MET A 220 -32.34 15.16 -13.32
N GLY A 221 -32.54 14.33 -14.33
CA GLY A 221 -32.04 12.95 -14.32
C GLY A 221 -30.52 12.91 -14.12
N VAL A 222 -30.04 12.27 -13.05
CA VAL A 222 -28.60 12.02 -12.83
C VAL A 222 -28.19 10.76 -13.59
N PHE A 223 -27.35 10.90 -14.61
CA PHE A 223 -26.80 9.77 -15.36
C PHE A 223 -25.38 9.45 -14.90
N ALA A 224 -25.17 8.24 -14.39
CA ALA A 224 -23.83 7.77 -14.05
C ALA A 224 -23.16 7.15 -15.29
N TRP A 225 -22.12 7.82 -15.80
CA TRP A 225 -21.33 7.33 -16.94
C TRP A 225 -20.11 6.51 -16.52
N ALA A 226 -19.70 6.63 -15.27
CA ALA A 226 -18.60 5.90 -14.66
C ALA A 226 -18.77 5.82 -13.14
N GLY A 227 -18.01 4.93 -12.52
CA GLY A 227 -17.89 4.79 -11.09
C GLY A 227 -16.56 4.11 -10.73
N PHE A 228 -16.20 4.18 -9.46
CA PHE A 228 -15.04 3.48 -8.92
C PHE A 228 -15.47 2.24 -8.15
N PHE A 229 -14.74 1.14 -8.33
CA PHE A 229 -14.82 -0.01 -7.45
C PHE A 229 -13.58 0.01 -6.58
N GLY A 230 -13.73 0.44 -5.33
CA GLY A 230 -12.64 0.43 -4.37
C GLY A 230 -12.77 -0.74 -3.40
N SER A 231 -11.64 -1.31 -2.97
CA SER A 231 -11.59 -2.23 -1.82
C SER A 231 -12.05 -1.60 -0.49
N GLY A 232 -12.33 -0.29 -0.48
CA GLY A 232 -12.81 0.48 0.67
C GLY A 232 -11.75 0.63 1.75
N LYS A 233 -12.18 0.76 3.01
CA LYS A 233 -11.26 0.53 4.14
C LYS A 233 -10.92 -0.96 4.13
N ILE A 234 -9.65 -1.30 4.27
CA ILE A 234 -9.12 -2.67 4.43
C ILE A 234 -9.69 -3.32 5.71
N LEU A 235 -11.00 -3.56 5.73
CA LEU A 235 -11.78 -4.03 6.86
C LEU A 235 -12.80 -5.01 6.31
N GLN A 236 -12.55 -6.29 6.51
CA GLN A 236 -13.51 -7.34 6.20
C GLN A 236 -14.41 -7.54 7.43
N SER A 237 -15.68 -7.17 7.35
CA SER A 237 -16.64 -7.34 8.46
C SER A 237 -16.57 -8.75 9.01
N ARG A 238 -16.23 -8.95 10.30
CA ARG A 238 -16.04 -10.30 10.90
C ARG A 238 -17.36 -11.05 11.14
N VAL A 239 -18.46 -10.32 11.32
CA VAL A 239 -19.76 -10.86 11.69
C VAL A 239 -20.82 -10.06 10.93
N THR A 240 -21.58 -10.72 10.07
CA THR A 240 -22.86 -10.21 9.57
C THR A 240 -23.92 -10.88 10.41
N LYS A 241 -24.59 -10.10 11.28
CA LYS A 241 -25.74 -10.58 12.03
C LYS A 241 -26.97 -10.54 11.15
#